data_AF-A0A841JGU2-F1
#
_entry.id   AF-A0A841JGU2-F1
#
_cell.length_a   1.000
_cell.length_b   1.000
_cell.length_c   1.000
_cell.angle_alpha   90.00
_cell.angle_beta   90.00
_cell.angle_gamma   90.00
#
_symmetry.space_group_name_H-M   'P 1'
#
loop_
_entity.id
_entity.type
_entity.pdbx_description
1 polymer ?
#
loop_
_entity_poly.entity_id
_entity_poly.type
_entity_poly.pdbx_seq_one_letter_code
_entity_poly.pdbx_strand_id
1 'polypeptide(L)'
;MKKIFLITALCTTLFASCKKSELNQAKSGVAGQDTIVLFNRASSKPFMLSDKSISKTSNNLRVNDLPGVLDFRYYLGRGYSLSSGEFGTGEGVKFPIIDIDRLIADNPDYFLSKHLGSSEAKRFSFSSFDDYQKKSNYSNTVSGGFSLNLGVFSLGAKHKFSNSYSSDLVNDNKRVWGELNVIIKDDSHEILLSTNTIKKIKANYIRPSFLDELYNSTTTDILNNYGGLVVAGLVTGGKANAIYSGVYTSTSTTEVTDHSMDNSIDASFTFKATGDKPNNASTADLAIGNKNGSTIARSNNISDFKGSVKTYGGTFGFGSFTTPKTIDDIAIDLGPWTSSLNDKSNHVMVDVTENGLHPIGDFISPANIKQNILNALQSKQAPAALREPRIEARWTRVQNTYGLVTVVLRTRFGDDLIISNTRTQLVYNKLDDMLAFAKQEAQKKLPFYKVKVVATSTPSPNDVEDNPYLNVNAYYSTSIVNIDEANMKKFYDAKNNMTYLLSQAQGVKFAYAIRFDYLLDTYGIRDWVNAMATTTVTADDLDTYTIVAL
;
A
#
# COMPACT_ATOMS: atom_id res chain seq x y z
N MET A 1 45.47 50.28 12.12
CA MET A 1 44.09 49.80 11.88
C MET A 1 44.08 49.06 10.55
N LYS A 2 43.61 47.81 10.56
CA LYS A 2 43.81 46.74 9.54
C LYS A 2 43.05 47.06 8.23
N LYS A 3 43.73 47.25 7.09
CA LYS A 3 44.13 46.28 6.03
C LYS A 3 42.97 45.53 5.33
N ILE A 4 42.83 45.91 4.06
CA ILE A 4 42.13 45.33 2.91
C ILE A 4 42.46 43.84 2.72
N PHE A 5 41.46 43.03 2.34
CA PHE A 5 41.61 41.98 1.31
C PHE A 5 40.27 41.74 0.60
N LEU A 6 40.32 41.87 -0.72
CA LEU A 6 39.29 41.56 -1.70
C LEU A 6 39.57 40.13 -2.20
N ILE A 7 38.61 39.21 -2.14
CA ILE A 7 38.59 38.01 -2.99
C ILE A 7 37.18 37.82 -3.52
N THR A 8 37.03 38.06 -4.81
CA THR A 8 35.93 37.67 -5.68
C THR A 8 35.95 36.15 -5.87
N ALA A 9 34.81 35.48 -5.68
CA ALA A 9 34.54 34.17 -6.28
C ALA A 9 33.05 34.03 -6.59
N LEU A 10 32.78 34.01 -7.89
CA LEU A 10 31.55 33.63 -8.55
C LEU A 10 31.21 32.17 -8.20
N CYS A 11 30.00 31.88 -7.73
CA CYS A 11 29.43 30.52 -7.82
C CYS A 11 27.94 30.60 -8.13
N THR A 12 27.65 30.39 -9.40
CA THR A 12 26.36 30.03 -9.97
C THR A 12 25.82 28.74 -9.36
N THR A 13 24.49 28.73 -9.11
CA THR A 13 23.56 27.60 -9.13
C THR A 13 23.89 26.33 -8.33
N LEU A 14 23.01 25.98 -7.39
CA LEU A 14 22.39 24.64 -7.32
C LEU A 14 21.13 24.70 -6.45
N PHE A 15 19.98 24.77 -7.13
CA PHE A 15 18.74 24.22 -6.60
C PHE A 15 18.94 22.71 -6.40
N ALA A 16 18.87 22.24 -5.16
CA ALA A 16 18.63 20.84 -4.82
C ALA A 16 17.63 20.87 -3.65
N SER A 17 16.34 20.82 -3.97
CA SER A 17 15.54 19.60 -4.03
C SER A 17 15.25 19.04 -2.64
N CYS A 18 13.95 18.96 -2.35
CA CYS A 18 13.35 18.36 -1.17
C CYS A 18 14.14 17.14 -0.69
N LYS A 19 14.67 17.22 0.53
CA LYS A 19 14.95 16.01 1.29
C LYS A 19 13.61 15.27 1.47
N LYS A 20 13.43 14.19 0.70
CA LYS A 20 12.55 13.08 1.09
C LYS A 20 12.81 12.84 2.57
N SER A 21 11.83 13.13 3.41
CA SER A 21 11.84 12.71 4.80
C SER A 21 12.04 11.21 4.79
N GLU A 22 13.23 10.79 5.23
CA GLU A 22 13.62 9.40 5.32
C GLU A 22 12.54 8.70 6.15
N LEU A 23 11.79 7.82 5.48
CA LEU A 23 11.20 6.68 6.17
C LEU A 23 12.36 6.12 6.98
N ASN A 24 12.27 6.14 8.31
CA ASN A 24 13.27 5.55 9.18
C ASN A 24 13.46 4.10 8.72
N GLN A 25 14.46 3.90 7.86
CA GLN A 25 15.10 2.62 7.68
C GLN A 25 15.75 2.39 9.03
N ALA A 26 15.03 1.74 9.92
CA ALA A 26 15.70 0.86 10.86
C ALA A 26 16.60 -0.01 9.98
N LYS A 27 17.89 0.35 9.94
CA LYS A 27 18.96 -0.48 9.41
C LYS A 27 19.06 -1.70 10.33
N SER A 28 18.08 -2.57 10.26
CA SER A 28 18.26 -3.99 10.50
C SER A 28 18.77 -4.57 9.19
N GLY A 29 19.96 -4.12 8.78
CA GLY A 29 20.78 -4.96 7.93
C GLY A 29 21.08 -6.18 8.77
N VAL A 30 20.37 -7.28 8.51
CA VAL A 30 20.77 -8.60 9.00
C VAL A 30 22.24 -8.73 8.63
N ALA A 31 23.10 -8.80 9.64
CA ALA A 31 24.51 -9.09 9.44
C ALA A 31 24.59 -10.27 8.47
N GLY A 32 25.25 -10.06 7.32
CA GLY A 32 25.30 -11.07 6.28
C GLY A 32 25.82 -12.37 6.88
N GLN A 33 25.00 -13.42 6.93
CA GLN A 33 25.55 -14.75 7.09
C GLN A 33 26.51 -14.94 5.91
N ASP A 34 27.78 -15.21 6.19
CA ASP A 34 28.72 -15.52 5.11
C ASP A 34 28.13 -16.65 4.27
N THR A 35 28.28 -16.59 2.95
CA THR A 35 27.75 -17.61 2.04
C THR A 35 28.90 -18.31 1.34
N ILE A 36 28.80 -19.63 1.21
CA ILE A 36 29.77 -20.48 0.52
C ILE A 36 29.23 -20.78 -0.87
N VAL A 37 29.99 -20.47 -1.92
CA VAL A 37 29.58 -20.77 -3.30
C VAL A 37 29.71 -22.28 -3.55
N LEU A 38 28.61 -22.92 -3.93
CA LEU A 38 28.61 -24.34 -4.31
C LEU A 38 28.77 -24.50 -5.83
N PHE A 39 28.06 -23.68 -6.60
CA PHE A 39 28.13 -23.62 -8.05
C PHE A 39 28.01 -22.16 -8.50
N ASN A 40 28.89 -21.76 -9.43
CA ASN A 40 28.74 -20.47 -10.10
C ASN A 40 27.52 -20.49 -11.02
N ARG A 41 27.00 -19.29 -11.36
CA ARG A 41 25.93 -19.15 -12.35
C ARG A 41 26.37 -19.78 -13.66
N ALA A 42 25.62 -20.77 -14.14
CA ALA A 42 25.92 -21.50 -15.36
C ALA A 42 25.38 -20.81 -16.62
N SER A 43 24.35 -19.99 -16.48
CA SER A 43 23.80 -19.20 -17.61
C SER A 43 24.81 -18.16 -18.07
N SER A 44 25.17 -18.20 -19.36
CA SER A 44 25.96 -17.17 -20.04
C SER A 44 25.14 -15.93 -20.41
N LYS A 45 23.81 -15.99 -20.29
CA LYS A 45 22.92 -14.87 -20.58
C LYS A 45 22.95 -13.87 -19.41
N PRO A 46 23.06 -12.55 -19.69
CA PRO A 46 22.97 -11.54 -18.64
C PRO A 46 21.61 -11.64 -17.95
N PHE A 47 21.59 -11.43 -16.64
CA PHE A 47 20.34 -11.30 -15.92
C PHE A 47 19.89 -9.83 -15.92
N MET A 48 18.59 -9.61 -16.01
CA MET A 48 17.98 -8.29 -15.86
C MET A 48 16.90 -8.37 -14.78
N LEU A 49 16.97 -7.49 -13.78
CA LEU A 49 16.04 -7.53 -12.64
C LEU A 49 14.71 -6.85 -12.97
N SER A 50 14.79 -5.78 -13.75
CA SER A 50 13.65 -5.00 -14.25
C SER A 50 14.04 -4.34 -15.58
N ASP A 51 13.06 -4.17 -16.46
CA ASP A 51 13.20 -3.40 -17.69
C ASP A 51 12.47 -2.06 -17.57
N LYS A 52 13.20 -1.00 -17.25
CA LYS A 52 12.63 0.35 -17.08
C LYS A 52 12.06 0.94 -18.38
N SER A 53 12.37 0.39 -19.55
CA SER A 53 11.82 0.86 -20.82
C SER A 53 10.35 0.44 -20.99
N ILE A 54 9.95 -0.70 -20.41
CA ILE A 54 8.57 -1.20 -20.44
C ILE A 54 7.66 -0.24 -19.67
N SER A 55 8.07 0.17 -18.45
CA SER A 55 7.34 1.16 -17.65
C SER A 55 7.18 2.52 -18.35
N LYS A 56 8.13 2.95 -19.20
CA LYS A 56 7.99 4.19 -19.99
C LYS A 56 6.98 4.04 -21.12
N THR A 57 6.87 2.84 -21.68
CA THR A 57 5.96 2.55 -22.80
C THR A 57 4.53 2.33 -22.30
N SER A 58 4.35 1.70 -21.13
CA SER A 58 3.05 1.57 -20.46
C SER A 58 2.57 2.89 -19.83
N ASN A 59 3.49 3.78 -19.44
CA ASN A 59 3.17 5.17 -19.06
C ASN A 59 2.76 6.05 -20.24
N ASN A 60 2.83 5.56 -21.49
CA ASN A 60 1.99 6.08 -22.57
C ASN A 60 0.55 5.54 -22.42
N LEU A 61 -0.03 5.66 -21.22
CA LEU A 61 -1.44 6.02 -21.14
C LEU A 61 -1.55 7.20 -22.09
N ARG A 62 -2.29 7.05 -23.19
CA ARG A 62 -2.48 8.18 -24.10
C ARG A 62 -2.95 9.31 -23.19
N VAL A 63 -2.24 10.43 -23.21
CA VAL A 63 -2.63 11.64 -22.46
C VAL A 63 -4.08 12.03 -22.79
N ASN A 64 -4.61 11.52 -23.90
CA ASN A 64 -5.99 11.65 -24.38
C ASN A 64 -7.03 10.69 -23.74
N ASP A 65 -6.63 9.66 -22.99
CA ASP A 65 -7.55 8.69 -22.34
C ASP A 65 -7.79 9.00 -20.84
N LEU A 66 -7.10 10.01 -20.30
CA LEU A 66 -7.37 10.56 -18.97
C LEU A 66 -8.06 11.91 -19.17
N PRO A 67 -9.30 12.12 -18.69
CA PRO A 67 -9.88 13.44 -18.71
C PRO A 67 -8.98 14.39 -17.90
N GLY A 68 -8.79 15.62 -18.37
CA GLY A 68 -7.92 16.62 -17.73
C GLY A 68 -8.28 16.90 -16.26
N VAL A 69 -9.53 16.62 -15.89
CA VAL A 69 -10.00 16.45 -14.52
C VAL A 69 -10.63 15.06 -14.42
N LEU A 70 -10.18 14.23 -13.47
CA LEU A 70 -10.81 12.94 -13.21
C LEU A 70 -12.26 13.18 -12.71
N ASP A 71 -13.24 12.84 -13.54
CA ASP A 71 -14.62 12.62 -13.08
C ASP A 71 -14.59 11.59 -11.94
N PHE A 72 -15.41 11.81 -10.91
CA PHE A 72 -15.49 10.97 -9.71
C PHE A 72 -15.68 9.48 -10.04
N ARG A 73 -16.34 9.16 -11.15
CA ARG A 73 -16.54 7.76 -11.60
C ARG A 73 -15.22 7.06 -11.89
N TYR A 74 -14.19 7.81 -12.28
CA TYR A 74 -12.87 7.26 -12.55
C TYR A 74 -12.06 6.95 -11.31
N TYR A 75 -12.52 7.28 -10.10
CA TYR A 75 -11.84 6.85 -8.87
C TYR A 75 -12.07 5.36 -8.57
N LEU A 76 -13.21 4.81 -8.98
CA LEU A 76 -13.51 3.40 -8.85
C LEU A 76 -12.49 2.54 -9.61
N GLY A 77 -12.02 1.46 -8.97
CA GLY A 77 -11.01 0.57 -9.51
C GLY A 77 -9.57 1.12 -9.49
N ARG A 78 -9.34 2.29 -8.89
CA ARG A 78 -8.00 2.85 -8.69
C ARG A 78 -7.41 2.47 -7.35
N GLY A 79 -6.09 2.50 -7.28
CA GLY A 79 -5.36 2.38 -6.03
C GLY A 79 -5.67 3.53 -5.07
N TYR A 80 -5.52 3.30 -3.77
CA TYR A 80 -5.73 4.28 -2.72
C TYR A 80 -4.63 4.19 -1.65
N SER A 81 -4.06 5.34 -1.30
CA SER A 81 -3.03 5.47 -0.27
C SER A 81 -3.57 6.11 1.00
N LEU A 82 -3.36 5.45 2.14
CA LEU A 82 -3.68 5.96 3.47
C LEU A 82 -2.67 7.00 3.99
N SER A 83 -1.51 7.10 3.34
CA SER A 83 -0.44 8.04 3.75
C SER A 83 -0.47 9.37 2.99
N SER A 84 -1.44 9.56 2.10
CA SER A 84 -1.52 10.73 1.22
C SER A 84 -2.80 11.53 1.47
N GLY A 85 -2.63 12.82 1.80
CA GLY A 85 -3.73 13.78 1.87
C GLY A 85 -4.80 13.46 2.91
N GLU A 86 -5.99 14.00 2.68
CA GLU A 86 -7.17 13.78 3.54
C GLU A 86 -7.86 12.45 3.22
N PHE A 87 -8.18 11.69 4.29
CA PHE A 87 -8.87 10.41 4.14
C PHE A 87 -10.26 10.58 3.51
N GLY A 88 -10.63 9.62 2.67
CA GLY A 88 -11.89 9.60 1.94
C GLY A 88 -12.00 10.63 0.83
N THR A 89 -10.88 11.23 0.39
CA THR A 89 -10.88 12.22 -0.70
C THR A 89 -10.06 11.76 -1.90
N GLY A 90 -10.20 12.49 -3.01
CA GLY A 90 -9.42 12.27 -4.23
C GLY A 90 -7.89 12.35 -4.03
N GLU A 91 -7.39 12.92 -2.93
CA GLU A 91 -5.93 13.04 -2.68
C GLU A 91 -5.26 11.69 -2.38
N GLY A 92 -6.04 10.75 -1.84
CA GLY A 92 -5.57 9.38 -1.60
C GLY A 92 -5.57 8.54 -2.86
N VAL A 93 -6.31 8.94 -3.91
CA VAL A 93 -6.47 8.17 -5.15
C VAL A 93 -5.18 8.14 -5.96
N LYS A 94 -4.86 6.96 -6.49
CA LYS A 94 -3.62 6.63 -7.19
C LYS A 94 -3.87 6.09 -8.61
N PHE A 95 -2.86 5.45 -9.21
CA PHE A 95 -2.97 4.90 -10.56
C PHE A 95 -4.03 3.79 -10.67
N PRO A 96 -4.62 3.58 -11.86
CA PRO A 96 -5.72 2.65 -12.04
C PRO A 96 -5.24 1.20 -12.05
N ILE A 97 -6.00 0.32 -11.39
CA ILE A 97 -5.69 -1.11 -11.23
C ILE A 97 -6.69 -1.94 -12.05
N ILE A 98 -7.97 -1.61 -11.91
CA ILE A 98 -9.07 -2.25 -12.61
C ILE A 98 -9.45 -1.38 -13.81
N ASP A 99 -9.73 -2.04 -14.92
CA ASP A 99 -10.36 -1.45 -16.10
C ASP A 99 -11.86 -1.30 -15.86
N ILE A 100 -12.20 -0.28 -15.07
CA ILE A 100 -13.55 -0.09 -14.55
C ILE A 100 -14.58 0.17 -15.65
N ASP A 101 -14.19 0.91 -16.70
CA ASP A 101 -15.07 1.22 -17.82
C ASP A 101 -15.48 -0.06 -18.55
N ARG A 102 -14.53 -0.94 -18.85
CA ARG A 102 -14.83 -2.23 -19.47
C ARG A 102 -15.60 -3.16 -18.52
N LEU A 103 -15.27 -3.17 -17.24
CA LEU A 103 -15.98 -3.99 -16.25
C LEU A 103 -17.48 -3.65 -16.21
N ILE A 104 -17.80 -2.36 -16.12
CA ILE A 104 -19.18 -1.86 -16.05
C ILE A 104 -19.88 -2.01 -17.41
N ALA A 105 -19.19 -1.74 -18.52
CA ALA A 105 -19.77 -1.93 -19.86
C ALA A 105 -20.17 -3.39 -20.12
N ASP A 106 -19.31 -4.35 -19.72
CA ASP A 106 -19.59 -5.79 -19.86
C ASP A 106 -20.59 -6.31 -18.81
N ASN A 107 -20.70 -5.63 -17.66
CA ASN A 107 -21.51 -6.06 -16.51
C ASN A 107 -22.23 -4.87 -15.85
N PRO A 108 -23.26 -4.29 -16.49
CA PRO A 108 -23.91 -3.08 -15.98
C PRO A 108 -24.46 -3.23 -14.55
N ASP A 109 -24.95 -4.42 -14.20
CA ASP A 109 -25.51 -4.73 -12.87
C ASP A 109 -24.45 -4.80 -11.75
N TYR A 110 -23.15 -4.70 -12.07
CA TYR A 110 -22.10 -4.64 -11.06
C TYR A 110 -21.91 -3.22 -10.51
N PHE A 111 -22.52 -2.22 -11.12
CA PHE A 111 -22.44 -0.83 -10.67
C PHE A 111 -23.72 -0.42 -9.96
N LEU A 112 -23.57 0.10 -8.75
CA LEU A 112 -24.68 0.61 -7.95
C LEU A 112 -24.45 2.08 -7.64
N SER A 113 -25.43 2.92 -7.98
CA SER A 113 -25.45 4.32 -7.58
C SER A 113 -26.72 4.60 -6.78
N LYS A 114 -26.56 5.27 -5.65
CA LYS A 114 -27.67 5.61 -4.74
C LYS A 114 -27.58 7.07 -4.35
N HIS A 115 -28.70 7.77 -4.42
CA HIS A 115 -28.80 9.10 -3.83
C HIS A 115 -28.82 8.98 -2.30
N LEU A 116 -28.01 9.80 -1.62
CA LEU A 116 -27.92 9.87 -0.16
C LEU A 116 -28.66 11.11 0.37
N GLY A 117 -28.43 12.28 -0.24
CA GLY A 117 -29.10 13.54 0.12
C GLY A 117 -28.99 13.91 1.60
N SER A 118 -27.80 13.77 2.20
CA SER A 118 -27.60 13.97 3.64
C SER A 118 -26.36 14.81 3.94
N SER A 119 -26.26 15.34 5.15
CA SER A 119 -25.08 16.09 5.58
C SER A 119 -24.78 15.87 7.05
N GLU A 120 -23.51 15.89 7.41
CA GLU A 120 -23.07 15.60 8.77
C GLU A 120 -21.85 16.43 9.16
N ALA A 121 -21.71 16.70 10.46
CA ALA A 121 -20.51 17.27 11.06
C ALA A 121 -19.96 16.26 12.09
N LYS A 122 -18.82 15.65 11.75
CA LYS A 122 -18.11 14.69 12.61
C LYS A 122 -16.85 15.31 13.13
N ARG A 123 -16.60 15.16 14.43
CA ARG A 123 -15.37 15.62 15.06
C ARG A 123 -14.77 14.53 15.91
N PHE A 124 -13.46 14.56 16.07
CA PHE A 124 -12.75 13.72 17.01
C PHE A 124 -11.42 14.39 17.38
N SER A 125 -10.95 14.04 18.57
CA SER A 125 -9.69 14.54 19.12
C SER A 125 -8.76 13.40 19.49
N PHE A 126 -7.46 13.69 19.49
CA PHE A 126 -6.41 12.73 19.79
C PHE A 126 -5.18 13.43 20.36
N SER A 127 -4.61 12.84 21.40
CA SER A 127 -3.39 13.31 22.05
C SER A 127 -2.11 12.69 21.46
N SER A 128 -2.25 11.62 20.66
CA SER A 128 -1.17 10.98 19.91
C SER A 128 -1.63 10.60 18.51
N PHE A 129 -0.75 10.75 17.51
CA PHE A 129 -1.04 10.29 16.14
C PHE A 129 -1.27 8.77 16.06
N ASP A 130 -0.75 7.99 17.02
CA ASP A 130 -0.98 6.55 17.09
C ASP A 130 -2.44 6.18 17.42
N ASP A 131 -3.17 7.10 18.07
CA ASP A 131 -4.59 6.92 18.38
C ASP A 131 -5.50 7.33 17.22
N TYR A 132 -4.96 7.96 16.17
CA TYR A 132 -5.74 8.59 15.10
C TYR A 132 -6.71 7.61 14.43
N GLN A 133 -6.26 6.40 14.09
CA GLN A 133 -7.14 5.40 13.45
C GLN A 133 -8.30 5.00 14.36
N LYS A 134 -8.03 4.79 15.66
CA LYS A 134 -9.05 4.39 16.64
C LYS A 134 -10.09 5.50 16.84
N LYS A 135 -9.65 6.76 16.82
CA LYS A 135 -10.51 7.93 17.08
C LYS A 135 -11.31 8.37 15.84
N SER A 136 -10.76 8.19 14.65
CA SER A 136 -11.42 8.55 13.38
C SER A 136 -12.52 7.58 12.94
N ASN A 137 -12.58 6.36 13.49
CA ASN A 137 -13.53 5.31 13.12
C ASN A 137 -13.52 4.90 11.63
N TYR A 138 -12.44 5.16 10.90
CA TYR A 138 -12.33 4.83 9.47
C TYR A 138 -12.20 3.32 9.18
N SER A 139 -12.02 2.47 10.20
CA SER A 139 -11.83 1.02 10.03
C SER A 139 -12.96 0.33 9.27
N ASN A 140 -14.22 0.78 9.43
CA ASN A 140 -15.39 0.14 8.82
C ASN A 140 -15.48 0.40 7.31
N THR A 141 -14.68 1.31 6.78
CA THR A 141 -14.61 1.60 5.33
C THR A 141 -13.73 0.60 4.58
N VAL A 142 -12.90 -0.16 5.29
CA VAL A 142 -12.00 -1.16 4.68
C VAL A 142 -12.63 -2.56 4.79
N SER A 143 -12.67 -3.27 3.67
CA SER A 143 -13.34 -4.56 3.54
C SER A 143 -12.68 -5.68 4.34
N GLY A 144 -13.49 -6.47 5.05
CA GLY A 144 -13.07 -7.70 5.73
C GLY A 144 -12.15 -7.44 6.93
N GLY A 145 -11.93 -8.44 7.78
CA GLY A 145 -11.05 -8.38 8.96
C GLY A 145 -9.56 -8.18 8.66
N PHE A 146 -9.24 -7.45 7.57
CA PHE A 146 -7.92 -6.97 7.21
C PHE A 146 -7.36 -6.14 8.37
N SER A 147 -6.42 -6.73 9.10
CA SER A 147 -5.69 -6.03 10.17
C SER A 147 -4.73 -5.02 9.52
N LEU A 148 -5.26 -3.83 9.26
CA LEU A 148 -4.48 -2.65 8.94
C LEU A 148 -3.69 -2.24 10.17
N ASN A 149 -2.38 -2.06 10.00
CA ASN A 149 -1.54 -1.50 11.04
C ASN A 149 -1.94 -0.04 11.30
N LEU A 150 -2.15 0.31 12.57
CA LEU A 150 -2.35 1.69 13.05
C LEU A 150 -1.32 2.66 12.46
N GLY A 151 -0.07 2.22 12.29
CA GLY A 151 1.04 3.06 11.86
C GLY A 151 0.87 3.77 10.52
N VAL A 152 0.15 3.19 9.53
CA VAL A 152 -0.01 3.87 8.23
C VAL A 152 -0.99 5.03 8.30
N PHE A 153 -2.05 4.91 9.11
CA PHE A 153 -2.98 6.00 9.39
C PHE A 153 -2.31 7.09 10.23
N SER A 154 -1.52 6.71 11.24
CA SER A 154 -0.73 7.65 12.04
C SER A 154 0.22 8.46 11.17
N LEU A 155 0.92 7.81 10.23
CA LEU A 155 1.86 8.48 9.33
C LEU A 155 1.13 9.46 8.39
N GLY A 156 -0.01 9.05 7.83
CA GLY A 156 -0.84 9.92 6.99
C GLY A 156 -1.35 11.15 7.75
N ALA A 157 -1.87 10.95 8.96
CA ALA A 157 -2.30 12.04 9.83
C ALA A 157 -1.13 12.96 10.19
N LYS A 158 0.02 12.43 10.60
CA LYS A 158 1.21 13.24 10.90
C LYS A 158 1.65 14.06 9.70
N HIS A 159 1.64 13.49 8.50
CA HIS A 159 1.96 14.20 7.26
C HIS A 159 0.97 15.35 6.99
N LYS A 160 -0.34 15.09 7.12
CA LYS A 160 -1.40 16.11 6.97
C LYS A 160 -1.19 17.29 7.90
N PHE A 161 -0.98 17.04 9.19
CA PHE A 161 -0.77 18.10 10.18
C PHE A 161 0.55 18.83 9.97
N SER A 162 1.62 18.14 9.55
CA SER A 162 2.92 18.75 9.23
C SER A 162 2.90 19.67 8.01
N ASN A 163 1.95 19.47 7.09
CA ASN A 163 1.76 20.36 5.94
C ASN A 163 1.10 21.69 6.33
N SER A 164 0.54 21.79 7.54
CA SER A 164 -0.19 22.98 8.01
C SER A 164 0.46 23.65 9.21
N TYR A 165 0.93 22.87 10.18
CA TYR A 165 1.60 23.34 11.40
C TYR A 165 3.11 23.14 11.32
N SER A 166 3.89 23.96 12.03
CA SER A 166 5.35 23.80 12.09
C SER A 166 5.74 22.48 12.77
N SER A 167 6.93 21.98 12.40
CA SER A 167 7.49 20.75 12.98
C SER A 167 7.61 20.79 14.50
N ASP A 168 7.90 21.97 15.07
CA ASP A 168 8.03 22.14 16.51
C ASP A 168 6.70 21.93 17.23
N LEU A 169 5.58 22.39 16.63
CA LEU A 169 4.25 22.15 17.17
C LEU A 169 3.84 20.69 17.00
N VAL A 170 4.08 20.09 15.83
CA VAL A 170 3.69 18.71 15.54
C VAL A 170 4.40 17.70 16.45
N ASN A 171 5.62 17.99 16.89
CA ASN A 171 6.39 17.11 17.77
C ASN A 171 6.28 17.49 19.27
N ASP A 172 5.46 18.48 19.63
CA ASP A 172 5.21 18.84 21.03
C ASP A 172 4.20 17.85 21.66
N ASN A 173 4.66 17.11 22.66
CA ASN A 173 3.86 16.10 23.36
C ASN A 173 2.84 16.67 24.36
N LYS A 174 2.84 17.99 24.60
CA LYS A 174 1.82 18.67 25.42
C LYS A 174 0.58 19.05 24.60
N ARG A 175 0.64 18.88 23.28
CA ARG A 175 -0.44 19.26 22.38
C ARG A 175 -1.46 18.15 22.22
N VAL A 176 -2.70 18.59 22.13
CA VAL A 176 -3.86 17.81 21.73
C VAL A 176 -4.27 18.29 20.36
N TRP A 177 -4.66 17.35 19.52
CA TRP A 177 -5.06 17.59 18.15
C TRP A 177 -6.54 17.28 17.99
N GLY A 178 -7.15 17.95 17.02
CA GLY A 178 -8.56 17.81 16.74
C GLY A 178 -8.84 17.90 15.26
N GLU A 179 -9.92 17.27 14.83
CA GLU A 179 -10.37 17.31 13.46
C GLU A 179 -11.89 17.44 13.40
N LEU A 180 -12.36 18.34 12.53
CA LEU A 180 -13.77 18.51 12.18
C LEU A 180 -13.93 18.23 10.69
N ASN A 181 -14.81 17.30 10.36
CA ASN A 181 -15.21 16.94 9.02
C ASN A 181 -16.69 17.28 8.85
N VAL A 182 -16.97 18.32 8.07
CA VAL A 182 -18.33 18.64 7.62
C VAL A 182 -18.50 18.14 6.20
N ILE A 183 -19.38 17.16 6.01
CA ILE A 183 -19.54 16.44 4.75
C ILE A 183 -20.98 16.62 4.27
N ILE A 184 -21.14 17.12 3.05
CA ILE A 184 -22.40 17.19 2.32
C ILE A 184 -22.36 16.04 1.30
N LYS A 185 -23.22 15.04 1.50
CA LYS A 185 -23.25 13.77 0.77
C LYS A 185 -24.38 13.80 -0.24
N ASP A 186 -24.04 13.73 -1.53
CA ASP A 186 -25.01 13.70 -2.62
C ASP A 186 -25.33 12.26 -3.01
N ASP A 187 -24.39 11.56 -3.62
CA ASP A 187 -24.57 10.19 -4.13
C ASP A 187 -23.49 9.24 -3.57
N SER A 188 -23.80 7.95 -3.49
CA SER A 188 -22.81 6.87 -3.38
C SER A 188 -22.69 6.11 -4.68
N HIS A 189 -21.49 5.58 -4.93
CA HIS A 189 -21.18 4.75 -6.09
C HIS A 189 -20.34 3.56 -5.67
N GLU A 190 -20.77 2.35 -6.01
CA GLU A 190 -20.18 1.10 -5.54
C GLU A 190 -20.07 0.08 -6.68
N ILE A 191 -19.02 -0.75 -6.62
CA ILE A 191 -18.87 -1.93 -7.46
C ILE A 191 -19.21 -3.16 -6.61
N LEU A 192 -20.02 -4.07 -7.16
CA LEU A 192 -20.28 -5.37 -6.56
C LEU A 192 -19.00 -6.20 -6.45
N LEU A 193 -18.50 -6.44 -5.24
CA LEU A 193 -17.32 -7.28 -4.99
C LEU A 193 -17.68 -8.54 -4.19
N SER A 194 -18.11 -9.57 -4.91
CA SER A 194 -18.18 -10.95 -4.40
C SER A 194 -16.88 -11.70 -4.69
N THR A 195 -16.66 -12.87 -4.07
CA THR A 195 -15.56 -13.78 -4.44
C THR A 195 -15.57 -14.08 -5.94
N ASN A 196 -16.73 -14.30 -6.55
CA ASN A 196 -16.87 -14.57 -7.98
C ASN A 196 -16.53 -13.33 -8.82
N THR A 197 -16.97 -12.14 -8.38
CA THR A 197 -16.65 -10.90 -9.08
C THR A 197 -15.16 -10.60 -9.04
N ILE A 198 -14.51 -10.77 -7.89
CA ILE A 198 -13.06 -10.58 -7.74
C ILE A 198 -12.29 -11.56 -8.64
N LYS A 199 -12.67 -12.85 -8.69
CA LYS A 199 -12.07 -13.82 -9.63
C LYS A 199 -12.20 -13.36 -11.08
N LYS A 200 -13.40 -12.93 -11.47
CA LYS A 200 -13.67 -12.41 -12.82
C LYS A 200 -12.81 -11.17 -13.11
N ILE A 201 -12.67 -10.25 -12.16
CA ILE A 201 -11.82 -9.06 -12.25
C ILE A 201 -10.36 -9.44 -12.47
N LYS A 202 -9.80 -10.31 -11.61
CA LYS A 202 -8.40 -10.77 -11.73
C LYS A 202 -8.11 -11.39 -13.09
N ALA A 203 -9.02 -12.21 -13.61
CA ALA A 203 -8.83 -12.90 -14.87
C ALA A 203 -8.95 -11.97 -16.09
N ASN A 204 -9.83 -10.97 -16.01
CA ASN A 204 -10.32 -10.29 -17.21
C ASN A 204 -10.14 -8.79 -17.25
N TYR A 205 -10.07 -8.11 -16.10
CA TYR A 205 -10.25 -6.66 -15.99
C TYR A 205 -9.10 -5.94 -15.28
N ILE A 206 -7.99 -6.62 -14.97
CA ILE A 206 -6.79 -5.94 -14.49
C ILE A 206 -6.13 -5.17 -15.65
N ARG A 207 -5.71 -3.93 -15.40
CA ARG A 207 -5.06 -3.12 -16.42
C ARG A 207 -3.67 -3.68 -16.77
N PRO A 208 -3.30 -3.76 -18.07
CA PRO A 208 -1.97 -4.23 -18.47
C PRO A 208 -0.83 -3.42 -17.85
N SER A 209 -0.97 -2.10 -17.71
CA SER A 209 0.02 -1.23 -17.07
C SER A 209 0.25 -1.57 -15.60
N PHE A 210 -0.80 -1.95 -14.87
CA PHE A 210 -0.67 -2.40 -13.49
C PHE A 210 0.06 -3.75 -13.43
N LEU A 211 -0.27 -4.70 -14.32
CA LEU A 211 0.45 -5.97 -14.42
C LEU A 211 1.93 -5.76 -14.79
N ASP A 212 2.24 -4.80 -15.67
CA ASP A 212 3.63 -4.47 -16.01
C ASP A 212 4.39 -4.03 -14.76
N GLU A 213 3.85 -3.07 -14.02
CA GLU A 213 4.45 -2.59 -12.77
C GLU A 213 4.57 -3.72 -11.74
N LEU A 214 3.52 -4.51 -11.55
CA LEU A 214 3.49 -5.62 -10.60
C LEU A 214 4.65 -6.61 -10.81
N TYR A 215 5.03 -6.86 -12.06
CA TYR A 215 6.13 -7.75 -12.43
C TYR A 215 7.43 -7.02 -12.78
N ASN A 216 7.54 -5.71 -12.60
CA ASN A 216 8.74 -4.97 -12.99
C ASN A 216 9.28 -4.04 -11.90
N SER A 217 8.48 -3.78 -10.88
CA SER A 217 8.75 -2.77 -9.85
C SER A 217 8.93 -3.42 -8.47
N THR A 218 9.54 -2.67 -7.55
CA THR A 218 9.66 -3.13 -6.16
C THR A 218 8.33 -3.00 -5.43
N THR A 219 8.15 -3.74 -4.33
CA THR A 219 6.98 -3.58 -3.44
C THR A 219 6.81 -2.12 -3.00
N THR A 220 7.92 -1.42 -2.73
CA THR A 220 7.92 0.00 -2.37
C THR A 220 7.37 0.87 -3.50
N ASP A 221 7.80 0.62 -4.75
CA ASP A 221 7.30 1.36 -5.91
C ASP A 221 5.79 1.09 -6.14
N ILE A 222 5.35 -0.15 -5.96
CA ILE A 222 3.92 -0.50 -6.02
C ILE A 222 3.12 0.29 -4.98
N LEU A 223 3.56 0.31 -3.72
CA LEU A 223 2.88 1.06 -2.66
C LEU A 223 2.91 2.58 -2.89
N ASN A 224 4.00 3.13 -3.44
CA ASN A 224 4.09 4.55 -3.75
C ASN A 224 3.15 4.94 -4.90
N ASN A 225 3.10 4.12 -5.95
CA ASN A 225 2.38 4.40 -7.18
C ASN A 225 0.89 4.07 -7.07
N TYR A 226 0.52 3.01 -6.35
CA TYR A 226 -0.85 2.49 -6.28
C TYR A 226 -1.44 2.51 -4.87
N GLY A 227 -0.64 2.66 -3.81
CA GLY A 227 -1.12 2.51 -2.44
C GLY A 227 -1.38 1.05 -2.06
N GLY A 228 -1.99 0.85 -0.88
CA GLY A 228 -2.26 -0.48 -0.32
C GLY A 228 -3.70 -0.98 -0.51
N LEU A 229 -4.58 -0.11 -0.98
CA LEU A 229 -6.02 -0.34 -1.10
C LEU A 229 -6.50 -0.03 -2.52
N VAL A 230 -7.72 -0.43 -2.84
CA VAL A 230 -8.43 -0.16 -4.09
C VAL A 230 -9.79 0.43 -3.76
N VAL A 231 -10.15 1.53 -4.43
CA VAL A 231 -11.47 2.16 -4.28
C VAL A 231 -12.51 1.32 -5.01
N ALA A 232 -13.43 0.74 -4.26
CA ALA A 232 -14.58 -0.02 -4.77
C ALA A 232 -15.92 0.65 -4.44
N GLY A 233 -15.94 1.54 -3.46
CA GLY A 233 -17.11 2.31 -3.07
C GLY A 233 -16.72 3.70 -2.58
N LEU A 234 -17.45 4.72 -3.04
CA LEU A 234 -17.17 6.12 -2.71
C LEU A 234 -18.46 6.91 -2.52
N VAL A 235 -18.33 8.05 -1.87
CA VAL A 235 -19.38 9.06 -1.72
C VAL A 235 -18.94 10.35 -2.38
N THR A 236 -19.85 10.97 -3.14
CA THR A 236 -19.65 12.25 -3.81
C THR A 236 -20.35 13.40 -3.09
N GLY A 237 -19.80 14.60 -3.26
CA GLY A 237 -20.39 15.84 -2.75
C GLY A 237 -19.32 16.87 -2.41
N GLY A 238 -19.46 17.53 -1.26
CA GLY A 238 -18.48 18.50 -0.74
C GLY A 238 -18.05 18.20 0.69
N LYS A 239 -16.78 18.44 1.01
CA LYS A 239 -16.22 18.26 2.35
C LYS A 239 -15.43 19.49 2.79
N ALA A 240 -15.72 19.99 3.99
CA ALA A 240 -14.88 20.94 4.69
C ALA A 240 -14.15 20.21 5.83
N ASN A 241 -12.83 20.27 5.82
CA ASN A 241 -11.97 19.70 6.85
C ASN A 241 -11.29 20.83 7.61
N ALA A 242 -11.50 20.87 8.92
CA ALA A 242 -10.76 21.75 9.81
C ALA A 242 -9.92 20.93 10.77
N ILE A 243 -8.64 21.27 10.85
CA ILE A 243 -7.70 20.68 11.80
C ILE A 243 -7.39 21.70 12.89
N TYR A 244 -7.25 21.19 14.10
CA TYR A 244 -7.08 21.97 15.30
C TYR A 244 -5.87 21.51 16.10
N SER A 245 -5.31 22.44 16.88
CA SER A 245 -4.24 22.15 17.80
C SER A 245 -4.38 23.03 19.04
N GLY A 246 -4.20 22.46 20.22
CA GLY A 246 -4.17 23.22 21.49
C GLY A 246 -3.24 22.56 22.50
N VAL A 247 -2.88 23.29 23.56
CA VAL A 247 -2.07 22.81 24.68
C VAL A 247 -2.99 22.59 25.88
N TYR A 248 -3.07 21.35 26.36
CA TYR A 248 -3.84 21.04 27.56
C TYR A 248 -3.07 21.49 28.81
N THR A 249 -3.70 22.32 29.64
CA THR A 249 -3.02 23.04 30.74
C THR A 249 -3.15 22.39 32.11
N SER A 250 -3.74 21.20 32.19
CA SER A 250 -3.91 20.45 33.43
C SER A 250 -3.37 19.01 33.30
N THR A 251 -3.28 18.31 34.42
CA THR A 251 -2.97 16.87 34.42
C THR A 251 -4.27 16.09 34.42
N SER A 252 -4.48 15.23 33.43
CA SER A 252 -5.68 14.37 33.34
C SER A 252 -5.40 13.13 32.48
N THR A 253 -6.42 12.29 32.29
CA THR A 253 -6.32 11.16 31.36
C THR A 253 -6.45 11.64 29.91
N THR A 254 -6.04 10.80 28.96
CA THR A 254 -6.18 11.05 27.52
C THR A 254 -7.65 11.25 27.12
N GLU A 255 -8.57 10.50 27.72
CA GLU A 255 -10.01 10.60 27.42
C GLU A 255 -10.59 11.97 27.81
N VAL A 256 -10.25 12.47 28.99
CA VAL A 256 -10.70 13.80 29.45
C VAL A 256 -10.08 14.90 28.61
N THR A 257 -8.81 14.73 28.26
CA THR A 257 -8.05 15.66 27.43
C THR A 257 -8.64 15.77 26.02
N ASP A 258 -8.91 14.63 25.37
CA ASP A 258 -9.55 14.57 24.05
C ASP A 258 -10.97 15.17 24.11
N HIS A 259 -11.77 14.83 25.13
CA HIS A 259 -13.13 15.37 25.28
C HIS A 259 -13.14 16.89 25.48
N SER A 260 -12.14 17.43 26.18
CA SER A 260 -11.97 18.88 26.35
C SER A 260 -11.67 19.59 25.02
N MET A 261 -10.89 18.94 24.15
CA MET A 261 -10.67 19.43 22.79
C MET A 261 -11.95 19.35 21.95
N ASP A 262 -12.70 18.24 22.00
CA ASP A 262 -13.97 18.09 21.29
C ASP A 262 -14.98 19.19 21.65
N ASN A 263 -15.13 19.48 22.95
CA ASN A 263 -16.00 20.57 23.44
C ASN A 263 -15.53 21.96 22.96
N SER A 264 -14.21 22.13 22.79
CA SER A 264 -13.63 23.38 22.26
C SER A 264 -13.86 23.51 20.76
N ILE A 265 -13.79 22.40 20.01
CA ILE A 265 -14.14 22.34 18.59
C ILE A 265 -15.62 22.66 18.42
N ASP A 266 -16.51 22.10 19.23
CA ASP A 266 -17.95 22.37 19.17
C ASP A 266 -18.30 23.85 19.29
N ALA A 267 -17.61 24.56 20.17
CA ALA A 267 -17.79 25.99 20.33
C ALA A 267 -17.19 26.81 19.18
N SER A 268 -16.45 26.19 18.26
CA SER A 268 -15.66 26.85 17.23
C SER A 268 -16.28 26.84 15.83
N PHE A 269 -17.44 26.20 15.65
CA PHE A 269 -18.13 26.20 14.36
C PHE A 269 -19.64 26.30 14.54
N THR A 270 -20.32 26.69 13.47
CA THR A 270 -21.77 26.55 13.34
C THR A 270 -22.07 25.79 12.07
N PHE A 271 -22.97 24.83 12.16
CA PHE A 271 -23.44 24.06 11.02
C PHE A 271 -24.94 23.90 11.11
N LYS A 272 -25.67 24.47 10.14
CA LYS A 272 -27.12 24.33 10.02
C LYS A 272 -27.44 23.75 8.66
N ALA A 273 -27.79 22.48 8.62
CA ALA A 273 -28.34 21.86 7.43
C ALA A 273 -29.83 22.19 7.34
N THR A 274 -30.26 22.88 6.28
CA THR A 274 -31.69 23.00 5.95
C THR A 274 -32.00 21.97 4.86
N GLY A 275 -32.78 20.93 5.13
CA GLY A 275 -32.93 19.86 4.12
C GLY A 275 -33.67 18.56 4.43
N ASP A 276 -34.29 18.34 5.60
CA ASP A 276 -35.08 17.10 5.86
C ASP A 276 -36.38 16.99 5.01
N LYS A 277 -36.50 17.71 3.90
CA LYS A 277 -37.64 17.63 2.97
C LYS A 277 -37.17 17.20 1.58
N PRO A 278 -37.83 16.21 0.94
CA PRO A 278 -37.24 15.45 -0.18
C PRO A 278 -36.92 16.21 -1.48
N ASN A 279 -37.15 17.52 -1.58
CA ASN A 279 -37.16 18.25 -2.86
C ASN A 279 -36.61 19.69 -2.79
N ASN A 280 -35.93 20.12 -1.71
CA ASN A 280 -35.31 21.45 -1.66
C ASN A 280 -33.79 21.34 -1.63
N ALA A 281 -33.13 22.17 -2.44
CA ALA A 281 -31.68 22.38 -2.42
C ALA A 281 -31.17 22.55 -0.99
N SER A 282 -30.28 21.67 -0.55
CA SER A 282 -29.71 21.68 0.80
C SER A 282 -28.79 22.87 0.96
N THR A 283 -29.31 24.03 1.37
CA THR A 283 -28.47 25.13 1.84
C THR A 283 -27.98 24.77 3.24
N ALA A 284 -26.70 24.45 3.34
CA ALA A 284 -26.03 24.29 4.62
C ALA A 284 -25.31 25.59 4.97
N ASP A 285 -25.65 26.21 6.09
CA ASP A 285 -24.87 27.35 6.59
C ASP A 285 -23.72 26.79 7.43
N LEU A 286 -22.49 27.01 6.98
CA LEU A 286 -21.28 26.58 7.66
C LEU A 286 -20.37 27.78 7.92
N ALA A 287 -20.07 28.03 9.19
CA ALA A 287 -19.05 29.00 9.57
C ALA A 287 -18.08 28.40 10.59
N ILE A 288 -16.80 28.77 10.48
CA ILE A 288 -15.72 28.31 11.35
C ILE A 288 -15.03 29.52 11.97
N GLY A 289 -14.76 29.41 13.26
CA GLY A 289 -14.21 30.47 14.10
C GLY A 289 -15.23 30.98 15.13
N ASN A 290 -14.71 31.56 16.22
CA ASN A 290 -15.53 32.17 17.25
C ASN A 290 -14.70 33.23 17.98
N LYS A 291 -15.17 34.48 18.05
CA LYS A 291 -14.47 35.60 18.71
C LYS A 291 -14.17 35.37 20.21
N ASN A 292 -14.94 34.48 20.85
CA ASN A 292 -14.73 34.07 22.24
C ASN A 292 -14.18 32.64 22.34
N GLY A 293 -13.74 32.04 21.24
CA GLY A 293 -13.36 30.65 21.14
C GLY A 293 -12.18 30.28 22.05
N SER A 294 -11.17 31.15 22.16
CA SER A 294 -10.05 30.92 23.10
C SER A 294 -10.49 31.02 24.55
N THR A 295 -11.49 31.85 24.87
CA THR A 295 -12.03 31.93 26.23
C THR A 295 -12.78 30.65 26.59
N ILE A 296 -13.59 30.14 25.66
CA ILE A 296 -14.28 28.86 25.85
C ILE A 296 -13.28 27.70 25.92
N ALA A 297 -12.27 27.67 25.04
CA ALA A 297 -11.21 26.66 25.07
C ALA A 297 -10.46 26.68 26.41
N ARG A 298 -10.12 27.86 26.95
CA ARG A 298 -9.49 27.98 28.28
C ARG A 298 -10.38 27.44 29.41
N SER A 299 -11.71 27.61 29.31
CA SER A 299 -12.64 27.00 30.28
C SER A 299 -12.66 25.47 30.22
N ASN A 300 -12.25 24.90 29.08
CA ASN A 300 -12.00 23.48 28.88
C ASN A 300 -10.52 23.10 29.11
N ASN A 301 -9.71 23.94 29.77
CA ASN A 301 -8.27 23.72 29.99
C ASN A 301 -7.42 23.59 28.70
N ILE A 302 -7.87 24.18 27.58
CA ILE A 302 -7.12 24.26 26.33
C ILE A 302 -6.59 25.68 26.12
N SER A 303 -5.27 25.80 26.00
CA SER A 303 -4.58 27.05 25.64
C SER A 303 -3.98 26.97 24.23
N ASP A 304 -3.54 28.10 23.69
CA ASP A 304 -2.97 28.20 22.32
C ASP A 304 -3.79 27.45 21.25
N PHE A 305 -5.12 27.63 21.31
CA PHE A 305 -6.09 26.94 20.47
C PHE A 305 -6.12 27.55 19.06
N LYS A 306 -5.61 26.78 18.09
CA LYS A 306 -5.41 27.20 16.71
C LYS A 306 -6.15 26.28 15.75
N GLY A 307 -6.70 26.85 14.68
CA GLY A 307 -7.39 26.12 13.61
C GLY A 307 -6.83 26.42 12.21
N SER A 308 -7.05 25.49 11.30
CA SER A 308 -6.80 25.64 9.86
C SER A 308 -7.86 24.87 9.07
N VAL A 309 -8.31 25.41 7.94
CA VAL A 309 -9.46 24.90 7.17
C VAL A 309 -9.07 24.61 5.72
N LYS A 310 -9.61 23.54 5.15
CA LYS A 310 -9.53 23.17 3.75
C LYS A 310 -10.89 22.67 3.26
N THR A 311 -11.21 22.88 1.99
CA THR A 311 -12.43 22.35 1.36
C THR A 311 -12.13 21.48 0.15
N TYR A 312 -13.01 20.53 -0.11
CA TYR A 312 -12.99 19.59 -1.22
C TYR A 312 -14.32 19.67 -1.96
N GLY A 313 -14.27 19.78 -3.29
CA GLY A 313 -15.44 20.06 -4.11
C GLY A 313 -15.97 21.48 -3.89
N GLY A 314 -17.02 21.84 -4.62
CA GLY A 314 -17.57 23.19 -4.60
C GLY A 314 -16.63 24.23 -5.22
N THR A 315 -17.08 25.48 -5.22
CA THR A 315 -16.30 26.66 -5.57
C THR A 315 -16.25 27.62 -4.39
N PHE A 316 -15.41 28.66 -4.47
CA PHE A 316 -15.25 29.68 -3.41
C PHE A 316 -14.77 29.15 -2.04
N GLY A 317 -14.23 27.93 -2.00
CA GLY A 317 -13.59 27.35 -0.82
C GLY A 317 -12.07 27.54 -0.80
N PHE A 318 -11.38 26.71 -0.01
CA PHE A 318 -9.92 26.70 0.16
C PHE A 318 -9.32 25.40 -0.38
N GLY A 319 -8.61 25.46 -1.51
CA GLY A 319 -7.96 24.29 -2.13
C GLY A 319 -6.75 23.75 -1.35
N SER A 320 -6.27 24.49 -0.36
CA SER A 320 -5.25 24.07 0.61
C SER A 320 -5.67 24.50 2.01
N PHE A 321 -5.04 23.91 3.03
CA PHE A 321 -5.21 24.38 4.40
C PHE A 321 -4.85 25.86 4.52
N THR A 322 -5.71 26.65 5.18
CA THR A 322 -5.43 28.05 5.50
C THR A 322 -4.25 28.15 6.45
N THR A 323 -3.56 29.30 6.49
CA THR A 323 -2.56 29.55 7.53
C THR A 323 -3.17 29.36 8.92
N PRO A 324 -2.58 28.53 9.80
CA PRO A 324 -3.13 28.33 11.14
C PRO A 324 -3.19 29.64 11.93
N LYS A 325 -4.32 29.89 12.58
CA LYS A 325 -4.55 31.08 13.42
C LYS A 325 -5.20 30.68 14.72
N THR A 326 -5.08 31.54 15.74
CA THR A 326 -5.89 31.44 16.96
C THR A 326 -7.37 31.47 16.57
N ILE A 327 -8.20 30.66 17.24
CA ILE A 327 -9.60 30.51 16.83
C ILE A 327 -10.41 31.82 16.83
N ASP A 328 -10.02 32.78 17.68
CA ASP A 328 -10.64 34.11 17.76
C ASP A 328 -10.41 34.95 16.50
N ASP A 329 -9.32 34.69 15.78
CA ASP A 329 -8.91 35.37 14.56
C ASP A 329 -9.42 34.67 13.29
N ILE A 330 -10.12 33.55 13.44
CA ILE A 330 -10.78 32.84 12.34
C ILE A 330 -12.20 33.39 12.23
N ALA A 331 -12.57 33.85 11.04
CA ALA A 331 -13.91 34.28 10.68
C ALA A 331 -14.20 33.81 9.26
N ILE A 332 -14.37 32.50 9.11
CA ILE A 332 -14.59 31.86 7.81
C ILE A 332 -16.08 31.57 7.66
N ASP A 333 -16.70 32.13 6.62
CA ASP A 333 -18.04 31.80 6.16
C ASP A 333 -17.94 30.93 4.90
N LEU A 334 -18.45 29.70 4.99
CA LEU A 334 -18.48 28.73 3.90
C LEU A 334 -19.87 28.62 3.24
N GLY A 335 -20.82 29.53 3.53
CA GLY A 335 -22.12 29.60 2.86
C GLY A 335 -22.06 29.69 1.32
N PRO A 336 -21.15 30.48 0.73
CA PRO A 336 -20.95 30.48 -0.72
C PRO A 336 -20.43 29.13 -1.25
N TRP A 337 -19.56 28.47 -0.50
CA TRP A 337 -19.04 27.14 -0.86
C TRP A 337 -20.14 26.07 -0.79
N THR A 338 -20.93 26.03 0.28
CA THR A 338 -22.04 25.06 0.39
C THR A 338 -23.08 25.29 -0.70
N SER A 339 -23.40 26.54 -1.02
CA SER A 339 -24.34 26.89 -2.09
C SER A 339 -23.88 26.42 -3.47
N SER A 340 -22.57 26.43 -3.73
CA SER A 340 -21.99 25.96 -4.99
C SER A 340 -22.13 24.45 -5.22
N LEU A 341 -22.35 23.67 -4.15
CA LEU A 341 -22.55 22.22 -4.23
C LEU A 341 -23.94 21.84 -4.74
N ASN A 342 -24.85 22.79 -4.96
CA ASN A 342 -26.09 22.52 -5.68
C ASN A 342 -25.84 22.17 -7.16
N ASP A 343 -24.68 22.57 -7.70
CA ASP A 343 -24.20 22.10 -9.00
C ASP A 343 -23.36 20.84 -8.83
N LYS A 344 -23.90 19.71 -9.32
CA LYS A 344 -23.25 18.39 -9.25
C LYS A 344 -21.92 18.34 -9.99
N SER A 345 -21.65 19.25 -10.93
CA SER A 345 -20.35 19.31 -11.61
C SER A 345 -19.21 19.75 -10.68
N ASN A 346 -19.54 20.35 -9.54
CA ASN A 346 -18.59 20.73 -8.50
C ASN A 346 -18.34 19.61 -7.48
N HIS A 347 -18.96 18.44 -7.63
CA HIS A 347 -18.80 17.35 -6.65
C HIS A 347 -17.49 16.59 -6.87
N VAL A 348 -16.92 16.12 -5.76
CA VAL A 348 -15.73 15.26 -5.76
C VAL A 348 -15.96 14.09 -4.79
N MET A 349 -15.00 13.16 -4.71
CA MET A 349 -14.98 12.15 -3.66
C MET A 349 -14.72 12.80 -2.30
N VAL A 350 -15.62 12.56 -1.36
CA VAL A 350 -15.62 13.19 -0.02
C VAL A 350 -15.71 12.20 1.13
N ASP A 351 -16.08 10.96 0.84
CA ASP A 351 -16.05 9.85 1.80
C ASP A 351 -15.93 8.52 1.06
N VAL A 352 -15.75 7.44 1.82
CA VAL A 352 -15.80 6.05 1.35
C VAL A 352 -17.02 5.38 1.95
N THR A 353 -17.70 4.53 1.17
CA THR A 353 -18.78 3.70 1.72
C THR A 353 -18.23 2.65 2.70
N GLU A 354 -19.12 2.04 3.47
CA GLU A 354 -18.76 0.86 4.27
C GLU A 354 -18.19 -0.24 3.34
N ASN A 355 -17.07 -0.86 3.74
CA ASN A 355 -16.30 -1.79 2.90
C ASN A 355 -15.89 -1.25 1.51
N GLY A 356 -15.95 0.06 1.26
CA GLY A 356 -15.65 0.66 -0.04
C GLY A 356 -14.15 0.68 -0.41
N LEU A 357 -13.26 0.32 0.50
CA LEU A 357 -11.83 0.12 0.23
C LEU A 357 -11.45 -1.35 0.39
N HIS A 358 -10.88 -1.94 -0.65
CA HIS A 358 -10.42 -3.33 -0.63
C HIS A 358 -8.89 -3.42 -0.63
N PRO A 359 -8.27 -4.37 0.10
CA PRO A 359 -6.84 -4.62 -0.02
C PRO A 359 -6.41 -4.86 -1.47
N ILE A 360 -5.32 -4.22 -1.91
CA ILE A 360 -4.80 -4.42 -3.28
C ILE A 360 -4.48 -5.91 -3.56
N GLY A 361 -4.13 -6.66 -2.52
CA GLY A 361 -3.89 -8.10 -2.57
C GLY A 361 -5.11 -8.96 -2.94
N ASP A 362 -6.33 -8.41 -2.96
CA ASP A 362 -7.52 -9.13 -3.45
C ASP A 362 -7.56 -9.20 -4.98
N PHE A 363 -6.87 -8.27 -5.65
CA PHE A 363 -6.83 -8.14 -7.11
C PHE A 363 -5.52 -8.64 -7.72
N ILE A 364 -4.63 -9.22 -6.90
CA ILE A 364 -3.31 -9.75 -7.29
C ILE A 364 -3.33 -11.27 -7.16
N SER A 365 -3.01 -11.98 -8.24
CA SER A 365 -2.91 -13.45 -8.22
C SER A 365 -1.62 -13.98 -7.58
N PRO A 366 -0.43 -13.41 -7.84
CA PRO A 366 0.81 -13.89 -7.23
C PRO A 366 0.84 -13.75 -5.70
N ALA A 367 0.95 -14.89 -5.04
CA ALA A 367 0.89 -15.00 -3.59
C ALA A 367 2.10 -14.32 -2.91
N ASN A 368 3.30 -14.47 -3.49
CA ASN A 368 4.51 -13.83 -2.96
C ASN A 368 4.44 -12.29 -2.99
N ILE A 369 3.93 -11.69 -4.07
CA ILE A 369 3.76 -10.24 -4.15
C ILE A 369 2.69 -9.76 -3.17
N LYS A 370 1.55 -10.46 -3.09
CA LYS A 370 0.52 -10.19 -2.08
C LYS A 370 1.13 -10.16 -0.68
N GLN A 371 1.91 -11.19 -0.31
CA GLN A 371 2.53 -11.25 1.01
C GLN A 371 3.54 -10.12 1.25
N ASN A 372 4.35 -9.76 0.24
CA ASN A 372 5.28 -8.65 0.37
C ASN A 372 4.58 -7.32 0.63
N ILE A 373 3.46 -7.06 -0.06
CA ILE A 373 2.63 -5.87 0.17
C ILE A 373 2.04 -5.92 1.58
N LEU A 374 1.49 -7.05 2.00
CA LEU A 374 0.96 -7.24 3.36
C LEU A 374 2.02 -6.96 4.43
N ASN A 375 3.22 -7.51 4.27
CA ASN A 375 4.34 -7.30 5.19
C ASN A 375 4.71 -5.81 5.25
N ALA A 376 4.83 -5.15 4.11
CA ALA A 376 5.15 -3.72 4.04
C ALA A 376 4.07 -2.84 4.70
N LEU A 377 2.79 -3.13 4.47
CA LEU A 377 1.67 -2.43 5.11
C LEU A 377 1.62 -2.65 6.63
N GLN A 378 2.08 -3.82 7.10
CA GLN A 378 2.18 -4.15 8.52
C GLN A 378 3.50 -3.68 9.16
N SER A 379 4.32 -2.89 8.45
CA SER A 379 5.67 -2.50 8.91
C SER A 379 6.56 -3.68 9.29
N LYS A 380 6.25 -4.87 8.75
CA LYS A 380 7.09 -6.06 8.83
C LYS A 380 8.19 -5.95 7.78
N GLN A 381 9.19 -6.81 7.91
CA GLN A 381 10.31 -6.84 6.97
C GLN A 381 9.81 -7.26 5.58
N ALA A 382 9.99 -6.36 4.61
CA ALA A 382 9.75 -6.61 3.19
C ALA A 382 11.03 -6.33 2.39
N PRO A 383 11.28 -7.05 1.29
CA PRO A 383 12.43 -6.78 0.43
C PRO A 383 12.44 -5.35 -0.12
N ALA A 384 13.50 -4.60 0.16
CA ALA A 384 13.62 -3.19 -0.25
C ALA A 384 13.98 -2.99 -1.73
N ALA A 385 14.55 -4.01 -2.38
CA ALA A 385 15.00 -3.95 -3.77
C ALA A 385 14.91 -5.31 -4.44
N LEU A 386 14.83 -5.28 -5.78
CA LEU A 386 15.00 -6.47 -6.60
C LEU A 386 16.45 -6.97 -6.49
N ARG A 387 16.65 -8.28 -6.53
CA ARG A 387 17.95 -8.93 -6.36
C ARG A 387 18.18 -10.02 -7.38
N GLU A 388 19.44 -10.40 -7.61
CA GLU A 388 19.74 -11.57 -8.44
C GLU A 388 19.13 -12.84 -7.82
N PRO A 389 18.33 -13.61 -8.59
CA PRO A 389 17.80 -14.87 -8.11
C PRO A 389 18.92 -15.90 -7.99
N ARG A 390 18.83 -16.75 -6.97
CA ARG A 390 19.82 -17.79 -6.71
C ARG A 390 19.19 -18.98 -6.01
N ILE A 391 19.85 -20.12 -6.08
CA ILE A 391 19.56 -21.23 -5.19
C ILE A 391 20.41 -21.08 -3.93
N GLU A 392 19.78 -21.28 -2.78
CA GLU A 392 20.42 -21.18 -1.47
C GLU A 392 20.10 -22.43 -0.66
N ALA A 393 21.14 -23.19 -0.29
CA ALA A 393 21.04 -24.25 0.69
C ALA A 393 21.14 -23.64 2.09
N ARG A 394 20.10 -23.82 2.89
CA ARG A 394 20.02 -23.37 4.27
C ARG A 394 20.00 -24.58 5.17
N TRP A 395 20.54 -24.42 6.36
CA TRP A 395 20.37 -25.43 7.36
C TRP A 395 19.78 -24.88 8.65
N THR A 396 18.82 -25.62 9.18
CA THR A 396 18.03 -25.26 10.34
C THR A 396 18.31 -26.29 11.41
N ARG A 397 18.65 -25.82 12.61
CA ARG A 397 18.75 -26.71 13.77
C ARG A 397 17.34 -27.22 14.09
N VAL A 398 17.21 -28.50 14.40
CA VAL A 398 15.92 -29.09 14.84
C VAL A 398 16.06 -29.71 16.21
N GLN A 399 17.27 -30.14 16.57
CA GLN A 399 17.62 -30.64 17.91
C GLN A 399 19.07 -30.26 18.24
N ASN A 400 19.46 -30.42 19.51
CA ASN A 400 20.77 -29.95 19.98
C ASN A 400 21.96 -30.45 19.15
N THR A 401 21.84 -31.60 18.47
CA THR A 401 22.88 -32.24 17.66
C THR A 401 22.55 -32.36 16.16
N TYR A 402 21.30 -32.09 15.74
CA TYR A 402 20.84 -32.36 14.36
C TYR A 402 20.36 -31.12 13.63
N GLY A 403 20.71 -31.04 12.36
CA GLY A 403 20.27 -30.02 11.41
C GLY A 403 19.56 -30.64 10.20
N LEU A 404 18.64 -29.88 9.62
CA LEU A 404 18.02 -30.17 8.34
C LEU A 404 18.60 -29.26 7.27
N VAL A 405 18.85 -29.79 6.07
CA VAL A 405 19.20 -28.98 4.90
C VAL A 405 17.94 -28.76 4.06
N THR A 406 17.66 -27.50 3.77
CA THR A 406 16.58 -27.06 2.88
C THR A 406 17.19 -26.30 1.71
N VAL A 407 16.78 -26.63 0.49
CA VAL A 407 17.20 -25.89 -0.71
C VAL A 407 16.08 -24.98 -1.14
N VAL A 408 16.38 -23.68 -1.22
CA VAL A 408 15.41 -22.66 -1.64
C VAL A 408 15.82 -21.99 -2.95
N LEU A 409 14.86 -21.68 -3.80
CA LEU A 409 15.01 -20.68 -4.85
C LEU A 409 14.66 -19.32 -4.26
N ARG A 410 15.64 -18.42 -4.19
CA ARG A 410 15.42 -17.03 -3.84
C ARG A 410 15.01 -16.25 -5.08
N THR A 411 13.81 -15.69 -5.08
CA THR A 411 13.27 -14.91 -6.20
C THR A 411 13.96 -13.54 -6.31
N ARG A 412 13.76 -12.85 -7.43
CA ARG A 412 14.22 -11.47 -7.58
C ARG A 412 13.49 -10.51 -6.65
N PHE A 413 12.27 -10.84 -6.24
CA PHE A 413 11.53 -10.09 -5.23
C PHE A 413 12.09 -10.35 -3.83
N GLY A 414 12.94 -11.35 -3.64
CA GLY A 414 13.61 -11.66 -2.37
C GLY A 414 12.88 -12.67 -1.50
N ASP A 415 11.83 -13.29 -2.03
CA ASP A 415 11.10 -14.41 -1.44
C ASP A 415 11.90 -15.70 -1.55
N ASP A 416 11.73 -16.61 -0.60
CA ASP A 416 12.39 -17.91 -0.61
C ASP A 416 11.37 -19.03 -0.84
N LEU A 417 11.55 -19.77 -1.93
CA LEU A 417 10.69 -20.89 -2.34
C LEU A 417 11.40 -22.21 -2.05
N ILE A 418 10.81 -23.07 -1.22
CA ILE A 418 11.41 -24.38 -0.93
C ILE A 418 11.28 -25.29 -2.15
N ILE A 419 12.39 -25.57 -2.82
CA ILE A 419 12.44 -26.43 -4.01
C ILE A 419 12.92 -27.85 -3.68
N SER A 420 13.62 -28.06 -2.56
CA SER A 420 13.89 -29.40 -1.99
C SER A 420 13.85 -29.37 -0.47
N ASN A 421 13.13 -30.34 0.12
CA ASN A 421 13.09 -30.58 1.56
C ASN A 421 13.05 -32.09 1.84
N THR A 422 14.21 -32.70 1.97
CA THR A 422 14.35 -34.15 2.18
C THR A 422 14.09 -34.58 3.63
N ARG A 423 13.96 -33.61 4.56
CA ARG A 423 13.92 -33.82 6.02
C ARG A 423 15.04 -34.74 6.55
N THR A 424 16.15 -34.86 5.82
CA THR A 424 17.32 -35.65 6.24
C THR A 424 18.01 -34.96 7.40
N GLN A 425 18.14 -35.67 8.52
CA GLN A 425 18.84 -35.19 9.72
C GLN A 425 20.34 -35.46 9.60
N LEU A 426 21.12 -34.39 9.62
CA LEU A 426 22.59 -34.44 9.62
C LEU A 426 23.12 -33.91 10.94
N VAL A 427 24.32 -34.35 11.33
CA VAL A 427 24.97 -33.82 12.54
C VAL A 427 25.33 -32.35 12.30
N TYR A 428 24.74 -31.46 13.07
CA TYR A 428 24.69 -30.02 12.80
C TYR A 428 26.04 -29.30 12.89
N ASN A 429 26.99 -29.82 13.66
CA ASN A 429 28.32 -29.24 13.81
C ASN A 429 29.34 -29.79 12.80
N LYS A 430 28.90 -30.58 11.80
CA LYS A 430 29.75 -31.09 10.71
C LYS A 430 29.46 -30.37 9.40
N LEU A 431 30.04 -29.18 9.26
CA LEU A 431 29.82 -28.31 8.09
C LEU A 431 30.10 -29.02 6.76
N ASP A 432 31.17 -29.82 6.67
CA ASP A 432 31.53 -30.53 5.45
C ASP A 432 30.46 -31.55 5.01
N ASP A 433 29.89 -32.30 5.95
CA ASP A 433 28.81 -33.26 5.68
C ASP A 433 27.56 -32.52 5.18
N MET A 434 27.24 -31.37 5.79
CA MET A 434 26.11 -30.53 5.38
C MET A 434 26.33 -29.93 3.99
N LEU A 435 27.54 -29.46 3.68
CA LEU A 435 27.90 -28.92 2.37
C LEU A 435 27.89 -30.00 1.29
N ALA A 436 28.37 -31.21 1.59
CA ALA A 436 28.33 -32.34 0.66
C ALA A 436 26.88 -32.71 0.32
N PHE A 437 26.01 -32.80 1.32
CA PHE A 437 24.59 -33.06 1.13
C PHE A 437 23.89 -31.92 0.37
N ALA A 438 24.17 -30.66 0.72
CA ALA A 438 23.63 -29.50 0.02
C ALA A 438 24.03 -29.48 -1.46
N LYS A 439 25.28 -29.83 -1.80
CA LYS A 439 25.75 -29.97 -3.18
C LYS A 439 24.96 -31.06 -3.91
N GLN A 440 24.76 -32.21 -3.29
CA GLN A 440 24.00 -33.32 -3.88
C GLN A 440 22.54 -32.92 -4.17
N GLU A 441 21.88 -32.23 -3.23
CA GLU A 441 20.51 -31.75 -3.42
C GLU A 441 20.43 -30.66 -4.50
N ALA A 442 21.36 -29.70 -4.51
CA ALA A 442 21.41 -28.66 -5.53
C ALA A 442 21.69 -29.22 -6.93
N GLN A 443 22.52 -30.28 -7.06
CA GLN A 443 22.80 -30.92 -8.35
C GLN A 443 21.53 -31.44 -9.03
N LYS A 444 20.53 -31.90 -8.27
CA LYS A 444 19.23 -32.33 -8.81
C LYS A 444 18.44 -31.18 -9.45
N LYS A 445 18.75 -29.94 -9.08
CA LYS A 445 18.06 -28.72 -9.54
C LYS A 445 18.77 -28.02 -10.70
N LEU A 446 20.07 -28.27 -10.89
CA LEU A 446 20.88 -27.69 -11.98
C LEU A 446 20.39 -28.03 -13.40
N PRO A 447 19.67 -29.13 -13.69
CA PRO A 447 19.07 -29.33 -15.01
C PRO A 447 18.07 -28.24 -15.38
N PHE A 448 17.35 -27.70 -14.40
CA PHE A 448 16.25 -26.76 -14.58
C PHE A 448 16.67 -25.30 -14.39
N TYR A 449 17.51 -25.04 -13.39
CA TYR A 449 17.94 -23.68 -13.02
C TYR A 449 19.43 -23.50 -13.26
N LYS A 450 19.79 -22.49 -14.06
CA LYS A 450 21.19 -22.13 -14.35
C LYS A 450 21.68 -20.90 -13.57
N VAL A 451 21.09 -20.64 -12.40
CA VAL A 451 21.49 -19.55 -11.47
C VAL A 451 22.66 -19.94 -10.58
N LYS A 452 23.24 -18.96 -9.86
CA LYS A 452 24.24 -19.22 -8.81
C LYS A 452 23.64 -20.08 -7.70
N VAL A 453 24.45 -21.00 -7.15
CA VAL A 453 24.09 -21.82 -5.99
C VAL A 453 25.04 -21.51 -4.84
N VAL A 454 24.48 -21.19 -3.68
CA VAL A 454 25.23 -20.94 -2.45
C VAL A 454 24.70 -21.77 -1.29
N ALA A 455 25.50 -21.92 -0.24
CA ALA A 455 25.07 -22.39 1.07
C ALA A 455 25.31 -21.29 2.11
N THR A 456 24.47 -21.20 3.15
CA THR A 456 24.80 -20.42 4.35
C THR A 456 26.10 -20.94 4.96
N SER A 457 26.92 -20.14 5.64
CA SER A 457 28.12 -20.63 6.36
C SER A 457 27.82 -20.94 7.82
N THR A 458 26.85 -20.22 8.39
CA THR A 458 26.43 -20.37 9.78
C THR A 458 25.00 -20.87 9.83
N PRO A 459 24.74 -21.80 10.74
CA PRO A 459 23.41 -22.33 10.86
C PRO A 459 22.44 -21.40 11.61
N SER A 460 21.20 -21.35 11.14
CA SER A 460 20.15 -20.55 11.78
C SER A 460 19.74 -21.20 13.09
N PRO A 461 19.62 -20.43 14.20
CA PRO A 461 18.95 -20.91 15.40
C PRO A 461 17.52 -21.37 15.08
N ASN A 462 16.96 -22.21 15.97
CA ASN A 462 15.71 -22.99 15.84
C ASN A 462 14.42 -22.20 15.52
N ASP A 463 14.49 -20.90 15.23
CA ASP A 463 13.32 -20.05 15.09
C ASP A 463 12.80 -20.09 13.64
N VAL A 464 12.17 -21.22 13.32
CA VAL A 464 11.27 -21.31 12.15
C VAL A 464 10.13 -20.29 12.27
N GLU A 465 9.82 -19.84 13.48
CA GLU A 465 8.77 -18.85 13.78
C GLU A 465 9.19 -17.38 13.54
N ASP A 466 10.45 -17.01 13.75
CA ASP A 466 10.90 -15.60 13.69
C ASP A 466 11.79 -15.26 12.49
N ASN A 467 11.91 -16.14 11.49
CA ASN A 467 12.62 -15.81 10.25
C ASN A 467 11.64 -15.28 9.19
N PRO A 468 11.48 -13.95 9.02
CA PRO A 468 10.55 -13.36 8.06
C PRO A 468 10.89 -13.69 6.60
N TYR A 469 12.06 -14.26 6.32
CA TYR A 469 12.49 -14.66 4.99
C TYR A 469 12.15 -16.11 4.64
N LEU A 470 11.82 -16.96 5.62
CA LEU A 470 11.70 -18.40 5.36
C LEU A 470 10.37 -18.86 4.80
N ASN A 471 9.36 -18.00 4.68
CA ASN A 471 8.02 -18.53 4.51
C ASN A 471 7.12 -17.72 3.58
N VAL A 472 7.30 -17.97 2.28
CA VAL A 472 6.11 -18.26 1.48
C VAL A 472 5.36 -19.43 2.19
N ASN A 473 6.05 -20.44 2.72
CA ASN A 473 5.46 -21.67 3.28
C ASN A 473 4.76 -21.70 4.67
N ALA A 474 4.83 -20.69 5.56
CA ALA A 474 4.20 -20.75 6.91
C ALA A 474 2.84 -20.06 6.99
N TYR A 475 2.50 -19.22 6.01
CA TYR A 475 1.21 -18.54 5.96
C TYR A 475 0.27 -19.08 4.86
N TYR A 476 0.73 -20.00 4.00
CA TYR A 476 -0.17 -20.80 3.17
C TYR A 476 -0.49 -22.09 3.91
N SER A 477 -1.78 -22.39 4.06
CA SER A 477 -2.31 -23.65 4.62
C SER A 477 -1.91 -24.92 3.84
N THR A 478 -1.09 -24.78 2.79
CA THR A 478 -0.53 -25.86 1.99
C THR A 478 0.92 -25.52 1.66
N SER A 479 1.87 -25.98 2.48
CA SER A 479 3.29 -25.84 2.19
C SER A 479 3.60 -26.48 0.85
N ILE A 480 4.08 -25.70 -0.13
CA ILE A 480 4.57 -26.26 -1.39
C ILE A 480 5.97 -26.75 -1.11
N VAL A 481 6.08 -28.06 -1.06
CA VAL A 481 7.33 -28.78 -0.78
C VAL A 481 7.57 -29.70 -1.95
N ASN A 482 8.83 -29.77 -2.40
CA ASN A 482 9.27 -30.67 -3.46
C ASN A 482 8.56 -30.43 -4.80
N ILE A 483 8.71 -29.21 -5.33
CA ILE A 483 8.28 -28.88 -6.70
C ILE A 483 8.87 -29.92 -7.66
N ASP A 484 8.00 -30.52 -8.47
CA ASP A 484 8.38 -31.50 -9.48
C ASP A 484 8.63 -30.78 -10.80
N GLU A 485 9.85 -30.27 -10.99
CA GLU A 485 10.23 -29.53 -12.20
C GLU A 485 10.22 -30.41 -13.45
N ALA A 486 10.43 -31.72 -13.31
CA ALA A 486 10.50 -32.66 -14.42
C ALA A 486 9.14 -32.84 -15.11
N ASN A 487 8.05 -32.79 -14.33
CA ASN A 487 6.69 -32.98 -14.82
C ASN A 487 5.90 -31.67 -15.01
N MET A 488 6.57 -30.52 -14.92
CA MET A 488 5.93 -29.23 -15.18
C MET A 488 5.46 -29.10 -16.63
N LYS A 489 4.34 -28.38 -16.82
CA LYS A 489 3.81 -28.00 -18.14
C LYS A 489 3.68 -26.49 -18.24
N LYS A 490 3.81 -25.93 -19.45
CA LYS A 490 3.62 -24.50 -19.68
C LYS A 490 2.24 -24.19 -20.23
N PHE A 491 1.65 -23.11 -19.75
CA PHE A 491 0.42 -22.52 -20.28
C PHE A 491 0.69 -21.05 -20.60
N TYR A 492 0.27 -20.58 -21.77
CA TYR A 492 0.37 -19.17 -22.14
C TYR A 492 -1.03 -18.54 -22.13
N ASP A 493 -1.20 -17.58 -21.24
CA ASP A 493 -2.36 -16.70 -21.22
C ASP A 493 -2.09 -15.50 -22.13
N ALA A 494 -2.59 -15.61 -23.36
CA ALA A 494 -2.47 -14.56 -24.36
C ALA A 494 -3.19 -13.26 -23.97
N LYS A 495 -4.21 -13.32 -23.11
CA LYS A 495 -4.99 -12.15 -22.72
C LYS A 495 -4.18 -11.23 -21.81
N ASN A 496 -3.53 -11.81 -20.80
CA ASN A 496 -2.73 -11.05 -19.84
C ASN A 496 -1.25 -11.00 -20.20
N ASN A 497 -0.84 -11.65 -21.30
CA ASN A 497 0.55 -11.84 -21.72
C ASN A 497 1.39 -12.47 -20.59
N MET A 498 0.93 -13.62 -20.10
CA MET A 498 1.53 -14.33 -18.98
C MET A 498 1.84 -15.77 -19.36
N THR A 499 3.07 -16.22 -19.09
CA THR A 499 3.43 -17.63 -19.14
C THR A 499 3.37 -18.21 -17.74
N TYR A 500 2.65 -19.32 -17.59
CA TYR A 500 2.58 -20.08 -16.34
C TYR A 500 3.32 -21.41 -16.48
N LEU A 501 4.19 -21.73 -15.52
CA LEU A 501 4.82 -23.06 -15.41
C LEU A 501 4.12 -23.82 -14.29
N LEU A 502 3.31 -24.79 -14.68
CA LEU A 502 2.34 -25.47 -13.83
C LEU A 502 2.92 -26.78 -13.31
N SER A 503 2.85 -26.99 -12.00
CA SER A 503 3.18 -28.26 -11.33
C SER A 503 1.99 -28.71 -10.50
N GLN A 504 1.77 -30.02 -10.45
CA GLN A 504 0.82 -30.65 -9.57
C GLN A 504 1.49 -31.86 -8.92
N ALA A 505 1.73 -31.80 -7.62
CA ALA A 505 2.35 -32.87 -6.86
C ALA A 505 1.58 -33.08 -5.57
N GLN A 506 1.24 -34.33 -5.25
CA GLN A 506 0.59 -34.72 -3.99
C GLN A 506 -0.70 -33.91 -3.67
N GLY A 507 -1.48 -33.57 -4.71
CA GLY A 507 -2.72 -32.79 -4.56
C GLY A 507 -2.51 -31.27 -4.41
N VAL A 508 -1.27 -30.80 -4.37
CA VAL A 508 -0.92 -29.37 -4.32
C VAL A 508 -0.66 -28.86 -5.73
N LYS A 509 -1.32 -27.76 -6.09
CA LYS A 509 -1.16 -27.07 -7.38
C LYS A 509 -0.30 -25.83 -7.20
N PHE A 510 0.76 -25.75 -7.99
CA PHE A 510 1.75 -24.66 -7.94
C PHE A 510 2.05 -24.12 -9.33
N ALA A 511 2.23 -22.80 -9.45
CA ALA A 511 2.60 -22.19 -10.70
C ALA A 511 3.66 -21.09 -10.55
N TYR A 512 4.67 -21.09 -11.41
CA TYR A 512 5.44 -19.88 -11.68
C TYR A 512 4.69 -19.00 -12.67
N ALA A 513 4.62 -17.70 -12.43
CA ALA A 513 4.08 -16.72 -13.35
C ALA A 513 5.19 -15.83 -13.90
N ILE A 514 5.29 -15.76 -15.22
CA ILE A 514 6.35 -15.08 -15.97
C ILE A 514 5.69 -14.14 -16.97
N ARG A 515 5.88 -12.83 -16.76
CA ARG A 515 5.32 -11.79 -17.64
C ARG A 515 6.22 -11.45 -18.82
N PHE A 516 7.52 -11.36 -18.57
CA PHE A 516 8.49 -10.86 -19.54
C PHE A 516 9.50 -11.93 -19.94
N ASP A 517 9.82 -11.99 -21.23
CA ASP A 517 10.72 -13.00 -21.79
C ASP A 517 12.11 -12.99 -21.14
N TYR A 518 12.64 -11.80 -20.80
CA TYR A 518 13.96 -11.68 -20.15
C TYR A 518 14.04 -12.44 -18.81
N LEU A 519 12.90 -12.68 -18.14
CA LEU A 519 12.88 -13.42 -16.87
C LEU A 519 13.34 -14.87 -17.05
N LEU A 520 13.14 -15.45 -18.24
CA LEU A 520 13.66 -16.79 -18.55
C LEU A 520 15.19 -16.82 -18.45
N ASP A 521 15.87 -15.75 -18.85
CA ASP A 521 17.33 -15.63 -18.75
C ASP A 521 17.77 -15.24 -17.34
N THR A 522 17.03 -14.35 -16.67
CA THR A 522 17.30 -13.94 -15.29
C THR A 522 17.35 -15.15 -14.36
N TYR A 523 16.39 -16.06 -14.48
CA TYR A 523 16.34 -17.31 -13.72
C TYR A 523 17.11 -18.47 -14.37
N GLY A 524 17.69 -18.27 -15.56
CA GLY A 524 18.42 -19.33 -16.27
C GLY A 524 17.57 -20.57 -16.52
N ILE A 525 16.30 -20.37 -16.88
CA ILE A 525 15.30 -21.43 -17.10
C ILE A 525 14.86 -21.53 -18.58
N ARG A 526 15.38 -20.68 -19.47
CA ARG A 526 14.94 -20.59 -20.87
C ARG A 526 14.91 -21.93 -21.60
N ASP A 527 16.02 -22.68 -21.57
CA ASP A 527 16.12 -23.95 -22.29
C ASP A 527 15.12 -24.99 -21.75
N TRP A 528 14.97 -25.04 -20.42
CA TRP A 528 13.99 -25.90 -19.75
C TRP A 528 12.55 -25.53 -20.14
N VAL A 529 12.20 -24.25 -20.11
CA VAL A 529 10.86 -23.76 -20.48
C VAL A 529 10.56 -23.96 -21.97
N ASN A 530 11.56 -23.81 -22.84
CA ASN A 530 11.41 -24.05 -24.27
C ASN A 530 11.11 -25.53 -24.57
N ALA A 531 11.79 -26.45 -23.89
CA ALA A 531 11.56 -27.89 -24.01
C ALA A 531 10.29 -28.39 -23.30
N MET A 532 9.67 -27.57 -22.45
CA MET A 532 8.49 -27.94 -21.66
C MET A 532 7.24 -28.14 -22.54
N ALA A 533 6.47 -29.20 -22.24
CA ALA A 533 5.20 -29.47 -22.92
C ALA A 533 4.16 -28.38 -22.65
N THR A 534 3.39 -28.03 -23.67
CA THR A 534 2.32 -27.01 -23.56
C THR A 534 1.00 -27.66 -23.11
N THR A 535 0.23 -26.95 -22.31
CA THR A 535 -1.13 -27.33 -21.89
C THR A 535 -2.09 -26.15 -21.98
N THR A 536 -3.37 -26.42 -21.81
CA THR A 536 -4.42 -25.40 -21.65
C THR A 536 -5.01 -25.50 -20.25
N VAL A 537 -5.39 -24.36 -19.68
CA VAL A 537 -5.98 -24.23 -18.34
C VAL A 537 -7.04 -23.13 -18.38
N THR A 538 -8.17 -23.32 -17.71
CA THR A 538 -9.21 -22.30 -17.58
C THR A 538 -8.84 -21.31 -16.48
N ALA A 539 -9.41 -20.10 -16.50
CA ALA A 539 -9.18 -19.13 -15.42
C ALA A 539 -9.58 -19.69 -14.04
N ASP A 540 -10.67 -20.46 -13.98
CA ASP A 540 -11.14 -21.09 -12.74
C ASP A 540 -10.18 -22.17 -12.23
N ASP A 541 -9.63 -22.98 -13.13
CA ASP A 541 -8.64 -23.98 -12.74
C ASP A 541 -7.33 -23.33 -12.31
N LEU A 542 -6.89 -22.26 -13.00
CA LEU A 542 -5.70 -21.50 -12.63
C LEU A 542 -5.82 -20.83 -11.25
N ASP A 543 -7.00 -20.39 -10.85
CA ASP A 543 -7.27 -19.81 -9.51
C ASP A 543 -7.14 -20.86 -8.38
N THR A 544 -7.08 -22.16 -8.71
CA THR A 544 -6.77 -23.24 -7.74
C THR A 544 -5.27 -23.44 -7.51
N TYR A 545 -4.40 -22.78 -8.29
CA TYR A 545 -2.96 -22.85 -8.13
C TYR A 545 -2.47 -21.78 -7.14
N THR A 546 -1.50 -22.15 -6.30
CA THR A 546 -0.67 -21.15 -5.63
C THR A 546 0.33 -20.60 -6.65
N ILE A 547 0.11 -19.36 -7.08
CA ILE A 547 0.91 -18.69 -8.10
C ILE A 547 2.03 -17.89 -7.44
N VAL A 548 3.25 -18.01 -7.96
CA VAL A 548 4.41 -17.22 -7.55
C VAL A 548 4.96 -16.47 -8.75
N ALA A 549 5.07 -15.15 -8.62
CA ALA A 549 5.72 -14.31 -9.61
C ALA A 549 7.23 -14.51 -9.58
N LEU A 550 7.81 -14.78 -10.74
CA LEU A 550 9.26 -14.77 -10.95
C LEU A 550 9.73 -13.39 -11.32
#